data_AF-A0A6I9P7Y1-F1
#
_entry.id   AF-A0A6I9P7Y1-F1
#
_cell.length_a   1.000
_cell.length_b   1.000
_cell.length_c   1.000
_cell.angle_alpha   90.00
_cell.angle_beta   90.00
_cell.angle_gamma   90.00
#
_symmetry.space_group_name_H-M   'P 1'
#
loop_
_entity.id
_entity.type
_entity.pdbx_description
1 polymer ?
#
loop_
_entity_poly.entity_id
_entity_poly.type
_entity_poly.pdbx_seq_one_letter_code
_entity_poly.pdbx_strand_id
1 'polypeptide(L)'
;MFRRVLTIVQAHCKMGLTATLVREDDKIVDLNFLIGPKLFEANWMELQNNGYIAKVQCAEVWCPMSPEFYREYVAIKTKKRILFYTMNPNKFRACQFLIQFHERRNDKIMVFADNVFALKEYAIRLNKPYIYGPTSQGERMQILQNFKHNPKINTIFISK
;
A
#
# COMPACT_ATOMS: atom_id res chain seq x y z
N MET A 1 -5.88 -17.51 15.71
CA MET A 1 -5.35 -16.68 16.82
C MET A 1 -6.45 -15.78 17.43
N PHE A 2 -7.05 -14.87 16.66
CA PHE A 2 -8.06 -13.92 17.19
C PHE A 2 -9.32 -14.53 17.82
N ARG A 3 -9.83 -15.66 17.31
CA ARG A 3 -10.96 -16.38 17.94
C ARG A 3 -10.69 -16.80 19.39
N ARG A 4 -9.42 -17.09 19.74
CA ARG A 4 -9.04 -17.48 21.09
C ARG A 4 -9.17 -16.35 22.10
N VAL A 5 -9.06 -15.09 21.66
CA VAL A 5 -9.24 -13.94 22.56
C VAL A 5 -10.66 -13.92 23.13
N LEU A 6 -11.65 -14.25 22.30
CA LEU A 6 -13.06 -14.29 22.70
C LEU A 6 -13.38 -15.46 23.64
N THR A 7 -12.57 -16.51 23.65
CA THR A 7 -12.71 -17.63 24.60
C THR A 7 -11.96 -17.37 25.90
N ILE A 8 -10.86 -16.60 25.86
CA ILE A 8 -10.03 -16.28 27.03
C ILE A 8 -10.62 -15.10 27.82
N VAL A 9 -11.04 -14.04 27.12
CA VAL A 9 -11.57 -12.82 27.74
C VAL A 9 -13.09 -12.88 27.70
N GLN A 10 -13.70 -13.21 28.84
CA GLN A 10 -15.14 -13.18 29.02
C GLN A 10 -15.58 -11.75 29.34
N ALA A 11 -16.31 -11.13 28.43
CA ALA A 11 -16.86 -9.79 28.59
C ALA A 11 -18.31 -9.76 28.13
N HIS A 12 -19.16 -9.01 28.86
CA HIS A 12 -20.57 -8.83 28.52
C HIS A 12 -20.76 -7.97 27.26
N CYS A 13 -19.95 -6.91 27.11
CA CYS A 13 -19.99 -6.02 25.95
C CYS A 13 -18.68 -6.09 25.16
N LYS A 14 -18.78 -6.09 23.83
CA LYS A 14 -17.65 -6.07 22.90
C LYS A 14 -17.86 -4.94 21.89
N MET A 15 -16.79 -4.28 21.48
CA MET A 15 -16.81 -3.23 20.48
C MET A 15 -15.74 -3.50 19.42
N GLY A 16 -16.15 -3.61 18.16
CA GLY A 16 -15.26 -3.81 17.02
C GLY A 16 -15.06 -2.50 16.26
N LEU A 17 -13.84 -1.95 16.28
CA LEU A 17 -13.48 -0.78 15.48
C LEU A 17 -12.73 -1.27 14.24
N THR A 18 -13.38 -1.21 13.08
CA THR A 18 -12.77 -1.58 11.79
C THR A 18 -13.12 -0.57 10.72
N ALA A 19 -12.15 -0.19 9.90
CA ALA A 19 -12.36 0.71 8.77
C ALA A 19 -12.83 -0.03 7.51
N THR A 20 -12.41 -1.29 7.33
CA THR A 20 -12.75 -2.13 6.17
C THR A 20 -13.39 -3.42 6.65
N LEU A 21 -14.59 -3.71 6.15
CA LEU A 21 -15.32 -4.94 6.48
C LEU A 21 -15.04 -6.09 5.52
N VAL A 22 -14.61 -5.76 4.29
CA VAL A 22 -14.34 -6.74 3.25
C VAL A 22 -13.03 -7.47 3.54
N ARG A 23 -13.08 -8.80 3.44
CA ARG A 23 -11.94 -9.72 3.51
C ARG A 23 -12.03 -10.70 2.37
N GLU A 24 -10.88 -11.09 1.83
CA GLU A 24 -10.77 -12.03 0.71
C GLU A 24 -11.05 -13.49 1.09
N ASP A 25 -11.21 -13.80 2.39
CA ASP A 25 -11.33 -15.16 2.91
C ASP A 25 -12.76 -15.61 3.25
N ASP A 26 -13.79 -14.85 2.84
CA ASP A 26 -15.24 -15.08 3.06
C ASP A 26 -15.68 -15.34 4.52
N LYS A 27 -14.76 -15.23 5.49
CA LYS A 27 -15.00 -15.47 6.93
C LYS A 27 -15.66 -14.30 7.65
N ILE A 28 -16.18 -13.33 6.90
CA ILE A 28 -16.84 -12.13 7.44
C ILE A 28 -18.15 -12.53 8.13
N VAL A 29 -18.84 -13.56 7.63
CA VAL A 29 -20.10 -14.05 8.21
C VAL A 29 -19.90 -14.52 9.66
N ASP A 30 -18.74 -15.07 9.97
CA ASP A 30 -18.41 -15.55 11.32
C ASP A 30 -18.24 -14.40 12.32
N LEU A 31 -17.95 -13.16 11.88
CA LEU A 31 -17.80 -12.01 12.80
C LEU A 31 -19.11 -11.65 13.50
N ASN A 32 -20.23 -11.80 12.81
CA ASN A 32 -21.56 -11.49 13.36
C ASN A 32 -21.86 -12.35 14.59
N PHE A 33 -21.47 -13.63 14.56
CA PHE A 33 -21.63 -14.54 15.70
C PHE A 33 -20.62 -14.26 16.82
N LEU A 34 -19.40 -13.86 16.47
CA LEU A 34 -18.31 -13.70 17.43
C LEU A 34 -18.39 -12.41 18.26
N ILE A 35 -18.77 -11.30 17.62
CA ILE A 35 -18.77 -9.95 18.20
C ILE A 35 -20.19 -9.36 18.24
N GLY A 36 -21.02 -9.69 17.26
CA GLY A 36 -22.35 -9.12 17.09
C GLY A 36 -22.53 -8.48 15.70
N PRO A 37 -23.74 -7.97 15.39
CA PRO A 37 -24.04 -7.36 14.11
C PRO A 37 -23.28 -6.04 13.93
N LYS A 38 -23.13 -5.63 12.66
CA LYS A 38 -22.64 -4.29 12.31
C LYS A 38 -23.66 -3.23 12.75
N LEU A 39 -23.30 -2.43 13.74
CA LEU A 39 -24.17 -1.38 14.28
C LEU A 39 -24.17 -0.11 13.43
N PHE A 40 -22.99 0.27 12.91
CA PHE A 40 -22.83 1.52 12.19
C PHE A 40 -21.80 1.37 11.06
N GLU A 41 -22.09 1.98 9.92
CA GLU A 41 -21.17 2.13 8.81
C GLU A 41 -21.27 3.58 8.34
N ALA A 42 -20.16 4.30 8.41
CA ALA A 42 -20.11 5.66 7.94
C ALA A 42 -20.07 5.67 6.40
N ASN A 43 -20.90 6.51 5.78
CA ASN A 43 -20.89 6.71 4.34
C ASN A 43 -19.66 7.53 3.93
N TRP A 44 -18.74 6.92 3.20
CA TRP A 44 -17.50 7.58 2.77
C TRP A 44 -17.78 8.75 1.81
N MET A 45 -18.82 8.66 0.98
CA MET A 45 -19.17 9.73 0.04
C MET A 45 -19.64 11.00 0.76
N GLU A 46 -20.45 10.86 1.81
CA GLU A 46 -20.88 11.99 2.63
C GLU A 46 -19.71 12.62 3.38
N LEU A 47 -18.84 11.82 3.99
CA LEU A 47 -17.66 12.32 4.69
C LEU A 47 -16.70 13.07 3.76
N GLN A 48 -16.56 12.60 2.52
CA GLN A 48 -15.76 13.25 1.48
C GLN A 48 -16.42 14.55 0.98
N ASN A 49 -17.75 14.57 0.79
CA ASN A 49 -18.47 15.75 0.34
C ASN A 49 -18.53 16.85 1.40
N ASN A 50 -18.64 16.46 2.67
CA ASN A 50 -18.66 17.38 3.82
C ASN A 50 -17.25 17.84 4.25
N GLY A 51 -16.20 17.38 3.58
CA GLY A 51 -14.82 17.86 3.78
C GLY A 51 -14.05 17.22 4.94
N TYR A 52 -14.56 16.15 5.56
CA TYR A 52 -13.84 15.40 6.59
C TYR A 52 -12.75 14.49 6.01
N ILE A 53 -12.93 14.02 4.76
CA ILE A 53 -12.00 13.14 4.05
C ILE A 53 -11.57 13.82 2.74
N ALA A 54 -10.30 13.69 2.39
CA ALA A 54 -9.76 14.20 1.12
C ALA A 54 -10.40 13.49 -0.08
N LYS A 55 -10.68 14.24 -1.15
CA LYS A 55 -11.20 13.66 -2.40
C LYS A 55 -10.11 12.88 -3.12
N VAL A 56 -10.34 11.59 -3.33
CA VAL A 56 -9.38 10.71 -4.02
C VAL A 56 -9.77 10.59 -5.49
N GLN A 57 -8.80 10.77 -6.38
CA GLN A 57 -8.93 10.45 -7.80
C GLN A 57 -8.16 9.15 -8.09
N CYS A 58 -8.90 8.08 -8.39
CA CYS A 58 -8.31 6.80 -8.75
C CYS A 58 -7.99 6.78 -10.25
N ALA A 59 -6.74 6.46 -10.60
CA ALA A 59 -6.30 6.32 -11.99
C ALA A 59 -5.48 5.04 -12.15
N GLU A 60 -5.95 4.14 -13.02
CA GLU A 60 -5.22 2.93 -13.39
C GLU A 60 -4.32 3.22 -14.59
N VAL A 61 -3.01 3.25 -14.36
CA VAL A 61 -2.01 3.52 -15.40
C VAL A 61 -1.37 2.23 -15.87
N TRP A 62 -1.86 1.71 -16.99
CA TRP A 62 -1.31 0.52 -17.64
C TRP A 62 -0.07 0.89 -18.46
N CYS A 63 1.04 0.18 -18.23
CA CYS A 63 2.29 0.38 -18.96
C CYS A 63 2.52 -0.79 -19.92
N PRO A 64 2.85 -0.55 -21.21
CA PRO A 64 3.16 -1.62 -22.14
C PRO A 64 4.38 -2.42 -21.64
N MET A 65 4.37 -3.73 -21.83
CA MET A 65 5.49 -4.59 -21.46
C MET A 65 6.57 -4.54 -22.55
N SER A 66 7.84 -4.40 -22.15
CA SER A 66 8.95 -4.51 -23.10
C SER A 66 8.96 -5.91 -23.75
N PRO A 67 9.19 -6.02 -25.08
CA PRO A 67 9.08 -7.29 -25.79
C PRO A 67 10.06 -8.35 -25.28
N GLU A 68 11.25 -7.95 -24.84
CA GLU A 68 12.26 -8.85 -24.26
C GLU A 68 11.75 -9.46 -22.95
N PHE A 69 11.10 -8.66 -22.11
CA PHE A 69 10.50 -9.12 -20.86
C PHE A 69 9.29 -10.01 -21.13
N TYR A 70 8.48 -9.68 -22.15
CA TYR A 70 7.29 -10.44 -22.50
C TYR A 70 7.64 -11.85 -22.99
N ARG A 71 8.68 -11.98 -23.82
CA ARG A 71 9.17 -13.28 -24.30
C ARG A 71 9.53 -14.22 -23.14
N GLU A 72 10.33 -13.75 -22.19
CA GLU A 72 10.72 -14.55 -21.02
C GLU A 72 9.57 -14.81 -20.05
N TYR A 73 8.65 -13.84 -19.92
CA TYR A 73 7.46 -13.98 -19.09
C TYR A 73 6.55 -15.12 -19.55
N VAL A 74 6.33 -15.25 -20.87
CA VAL A 74 5.52 -16.33 -21.44
C VAL A 74 6.23 -17.68 -21.36
N ALA A 75 7.56 -17.70 -21.52
CA ALA A 75 8.35 -18.93 -21.45
C ALA A 75 8.34 -19.57 -20.04
N ILE A 76 8.28 -18.77 -18.97
CA ILE A 76 8.41 -19.25 -17.59
C ILE A 76 7.04 -19.35 -16.91
N LYS A 77 6.67 -20.56 -16.46
CA LYS A 77 5.44 -20.81 -15.68
C LYS A 77 5.61 -20.69 -14.15
N THR A 78 6.84 -20.64 -13.67
CA THR A 78 7.17 -20.54 -12.24
C THR A 78 6.94 -19.12 -11.70
N LYS A 79 6.89 -18.96 -10.37
CA LYS A 79 6.78 -17.65 -9.68
C LYS A 79 7.82 -16.60 -10.11
N LYS A 80 8.94 -17.00 -10.73
CA LYS A 80 9.94 -16.08 -11.31
C LYS A 80 9.33 -15.13 -12.36
N ARG A 81 8.24 -15.53 -13.05
CA ARG A 81 7.49 -14.67 -13.98
C ARG A 81 6.97 -13.37 -13.34
N ILE A 82 6.73 -13.40 -12.02
CA ILE A 82 6.26 -12.24 -11.24
C ILE A 82 7.27 -11.09 -11.34
N LEU A 83 8.56 -11.42 -11.28
CA LEU A 83 9.62 -10.42 -11.33
C LEU A 83 9.67 -9.70 -12.69
N PHE A 84 9.37 -10.39 -13.79
CA PHE A 84 9.42 -9.79 -15.13
C PHE A 84 8.40 -8.67 -15.33
N TYR A 85 7.14 -8.85 -14.93
CA TYR A 85 6.16 -7.76 -15.03
C TYR A 85 6.34 -6.69 -13.94
N THR A 86 7.01 -7.02 -12.85
CA THR A 86 7.29 -6.09 -11.75
C THR A 86 8.45 -5.16 -12.11
N MET A 87 9.52 -5.71 -12.68
CA MET A 87 10.74 -5.00 -13.08
C MET A 87 10.69 -4.48 -14.53
N ASN A 88 9.49 -4.31 -15.10
CA ASN A 88 9.32 -3.77 -16.45
C ASN A 88 9.90 -2.34 -16.53
N PRO A 89 10.86 -2.05 -17.44
CA PRO A 89 11.44 -0.73 -17.60
C PRO A 89 10.40 0.37 -17.89
N ASN A 90 9.30 0.03 -18.57
CA ASN A 90 8.24 1.00 -18.85
C ASN A 90 7.48 1.42 -17.57
N LYS A 91 7.33 0.52 -16.60
CA LYS A 91 6.80 0.88 -15.27
C LYS A 91 7.75 1.79 -14.51
N PHE A 92 9.05 1.57 -14.62
CA PHE A 92 10.05 2.46 -14.02
C PHE A 92 9.96 3.88 -14.59
N ARG A 93 9.83 4.00 -15.91
CA ARG A 93 9.64 5.31 -16.58
C ARG A 93 8.35 6.00 -16.13
N ALA A 94 7.24 5.28 -16.05
CA ALA A 94 5.98 5.84 -15.58
C ALA A 94 6.06 6.30 -14.11
N CYS A 95 6.67 5.49 -13.24
CA CYS A 95 6.90 5.83 -11.83
C CYS A 95 7.77 7.09 -11.71
N GLN A 96 8.88 7.16 -12.44
CA GLN A 96 9.76 8.33 -12.46
C GLN A 96 9.03 9.59 -12.95
N PHE A 97 8.23 9.46 -14.02
CA PHE A 97 7.45 10.56 -14.56
C PHE A 97 6.44 11.10 -13.54
N LEU A 98 5.67 10.21 -12.89
CA LEU A 98 4.69 10.60 -11.88
C LEU A 98 5.34 11.26 -10.67
N ILE A 99 6.48 10.73 -10.21
CA ILE A 99 7.24 11.36 -9.14
C ILE A 99 7.62 12.79 -9.53
N GLN A 100 8.28 12.97 -10.67
CA GLN A 100 8.70 14.31 -11.13
C GLN A 100 7.50 15.25 -11.34
N PHE A 101 6.38 14.73 -11.83
CA PHE A 101 5.15 15.48 -12.04
C PHE A 101 4.57 16.03 -10.73
N HIS A 102 4.54 15.23 -9.67
CA HIS A 102 4.06 15.65 -8.35
C HIS A 102 5.10 16.44 -7.54
N GLU A 103 6.40 16.18 -7.74
CA GLU A 103 7.46 16.97 -7.13
C GLU A 103 7.41 18.42 -7.62
N ARG A 104 7.08 18.67 -8.90
CA ARG A 104 6.87 20.03 -9.43
C ARG A 104 5.70 20.78 -8.78
N ARG A 105 4.76 20.06 -8.15
CA ARG A 105 3.62 20.63 -7.41
C ARG A 105 3.90 20.79 -5.92
N ASN A 106 5.05 20.32 -5.45
CA ASN A 106 5.39 20.20 -4.03
C ASN A 106 4.41 19.30 -3.25
N ASP A 107 3.81 18.31 -3.92
CA ASP A 107 2.95 17.33 -3.27
C ASP A 107 3.78 16.22 -2.60
N LYS A 108 3.22 15.62 -1.55
CA LYS A 108 3.81 14.43 -0.92
C LYS A 108 3.40 13.17 -1.65
N ILE A 109 4.37 12.31 -1.93
CA ILE A 109 4.25 11.12 -2.76
C ILE A 109 4.68 9.91 -1.93
N MET A 110 3.84 8.89 -1.95
CA MET A 110 4.13 7.60 -1.32
C MET A 110 4.02 6.52 -2.38
N VAL A 111 5.12 5.80 -2.61
CA VAL A 111 5.17 4.69 -3.56
C VAL A 111 5.11 3.39 -2.79
N PHE A 112 4.03 2.64 -2.97
CA PHE A 112 3.85 1.32 -2.40
C PHE A 112 4.29 0.25 -3.42
N ALA A 113 5.13 -0.70 -3.00
CA ALA A 113 5.48 -1.85 -3.82
C ALA A 113 5.39 -3.16 -3.03
N ASP A 114 4.76 -4.17 -3.64
CA ASP A 114 4.60 -5.49 -3.03
C ASP A 114 5.91 -6.28 -2.94
N ASN A 115 6.84 -6.03 -3.87
CA ASN A 115 8.11 -6.75 -3.94
C ASN A 115 9.26 -5.88 -3.42
N VAL A 116 9.87 -6.31 -2.31
CA VAL A 116 11.00 -5.62 -1.66
C VAL A 116 12.21 -5.48 -2.59
N PHE A 117 12.48 -6.47 -3.44
CA PHE A 117 13.60 -6.39 -4.39
C PHE A 117 13.39 -5.27 -5.40
N ALA A 118 12.17 -5.18 -5.96
CA ALA A 118 11.83 -4.11 -6.89
C ALA A 118 11.83 -2.74 -6.20
N LEU A 119 11.30 -2.65 -4.98
CA LEU A 119 11.33 -1.44 -4.17
C LEU A 119 12.76 -0.91 -4.01
N LYS A 120 13.69 -1.79 -3.63
CA LYS A 120 15.09 -1.44 -3.41
C LYS A 120 15.76 -0.92 -4.68
N GLU A 121 15.58 -1.63 -5.80
CA GLU A 121 16.11 -1.20 -7.10
C GLU A 121 15.57 0.17 -7.53
N TYR A 122 14.27 0.42 -7.36
CA TYR A 122 13.65 1.69 -7.71
C TYR A 122 14.14 2.83 -6.83
N ALA A 123 14.16 2.61 -5.51
CA ALA A 123 14.59 3.60 -4.53
C ALA A 123 16.06 4.01 -4.71
N ILE A 124 16.95 3.04 -4.96
CA ILE A 124 18.38 3.30 -5.22
C ILE A 124 18.55 4.09 -6.52
N ARG A 125 17.91 3.66 -7.63
CA ARG A 125 18.05 4.34 -8.92
C ARG A 125 17.49 5.76 -8.94
N LEU A 126 16.43 6.00 -8.17
CA LEU A 126 15.79 7.31 -8.07
C LEU A 126 16.33 8.16 -6.91
N ASN A 127 17.27 7.61 -6.13
CA ASN A 127 17.85 8.22 -4.93
C ASN A 127 16.79 8.73 -3.94
N LYS A 128 15.82 7.88 -3.61
CA LYS A 128 14.71 8.20 -2.69
C LYS A 128 14.75 7.32 -1.43
N PRO A 129 14.32 7.84 -0.25
CA PRO A 129 14.22 7.04 0.96
C PRO A 129 13.24 5.89 0.80
N TYR A 130 13.56 4.74 1.40
CA TYR A 130 12.70 3.56 1.39
C TYR A 130 12.65 2.87 2.76
N ILE A 131 11.50 2.29 3.08
CA ILE A 131 11.27 1.50 4.29
C ILE A 131 10.87 0.09 3.87
N TYR A 132 11.53 -0.91 4.44
CA TYR A 132 11.23 -2.31 4.24
C TYR A 132 11.35 -3.09 5.56
N GLY A 133 10.98 -4.38 5.56
CA GLY A 133 10.85 -5.19 6.79
C GLY A 133 12.06 -5.12 7.75
N PRO A 134 13.29 -5.38 7.28
CA PRO A 134 14.52 -5.29 8.07
C PRO A 134 14.97 -3.89 8.52
N THR A 135 14.34 -2.80 8.06
CA THR A 135 14.73 -1.43 8.46
C THR A 135 14.56 -1.25 9.97
N SER A 136 15.59 -0.71 10.65
CA SER A 136 15.55 -0.48 12.10
C SER A 136 14.44 0.52 12.48
N GLN A 137 13.89 0.40 13.69
CA GLN A 137 12.82 1.32 14.15
C GLN A 137 13.29 2.77 14.24
N GLY A 138 14.55 3.00 14.64
CA GLY A 138 15.14 4.34 14.69
C GLY A 138 15.22 4.99 13.31
N GLU A 139 15.77 4.28 12.33
CA GLU A 139 15.85 4.75 10.95
C GLU A 139 14.46 4.96 10.34
N ARG A 140 13.53 4.03 10.57
CA ARG A 140 12.14 4.15 10.13
C ARG A 140 11.50 5.43 10.66
N MET A 141 11.65 5.72 11.95
CA MET A 141 11.11 6.93 12.55
C MET A 141 11.75 8.18 11.95
N GLN A 142 13.07 8.18 11.76
CA GLN A 142 13.79 9.30 11.15
C GLN A 142 13.32 9.58 9.72
N ILE A 143 13.16 8.54 8.89
CA ILE A 143 12.64 8.68 7.51
C ILE A 143 11.22 9.25 7.53
N LEU A 144 10.35 8.77 8.42
CA LEU A 144 8.98 9.26 8.53
C LEU A 144 8.91 10.70 9.03
N GLN A 145 9.73 11.07 10.02
CA GLN A 145 9.85 12.43 10.53
C GLN A 145 10.32 13.38 9.43
N ASN A 146 11.35 12.98 8.67
CA ASN A 146 11.82 13.73 7.53
C ASN A 146 10.72 13.90 6.47
N PHE A 147 10.01 12.85 6.09
CA PHE A 147 8.91 12.94 5.13
C PHE A 147 7.73 13.82 5.62
N LYS A 148 7.48 13.86 6.93
CA LYS A 148 6.41 14.67 7.52
C LYS A 148 6.78 16.14 7.63
N HIS A 149 7.98 16.46 8.11
CA HIS A 149 8.35 17.82 8.49
C HIS A 149 9.35 18.49 7.55
N ASN A 150 10.18 17.73 6.84
CA ASN A 150 11.18 18.29 5.94
C ASN A 150 10.59 18.51 4.54
N PRO A 151 10.41 19.76 4.08
CA PRO A 151 9.85 20.04 2.76
C PRO A 151 10.76 19.59 1.61
N LYS A 152 12.05 19.29 1.88
CA LYS A 152 12.99 18.77 0.87
C LYS A 152 12.76 17.30 0.52
N ILE A 153 12.05 16.55 1.38
CA ILE A 153 11.78 15.13 1.17
C ILE A 153 10.28 14.91 1.04
N ASN A 154 9.84 14.87 -0.20
CA ASN A 154 8.44 14.73 -0.58
C ASN A 154 8.10 13.35 -1.15
N THR A 155 9.07 12.46 -1.33
CA THR A 155 8.83 11.10 -1.87
C THR A 155 9.37 10.04 -0.93
N ILE A 156 8.57 9.02 -0.64
CA ILE A 156 8.96 7.85 0.16
C ILE A 156 8.50 6.54 -0.50
N PHE A 157 9.35 5.52 -0.43
CA PHE A 157 9.06 4.16 -0.87
C PHE A 157 8.75 3.27 0.34
N ILE A 158 7.66 2.51 0.28
CA ILE A 158 7.26 1.61 1.37
C ILE A 158 6.94 0.22 0.83
N SER A 159 7.41 -0.82 1.53
CA SER A 159 6.96 -2.19 1.33
C SER A 159 5.76 -2.51 2.22
N LYS A 160 5.07 -3.60 1.87
CA LYS A 160 4.20 -4.31 2.81
C LYS A 160 4.98 -4.81 4.04
#